data_AF-A0A2T5K7Q0-F1
#
_entry.id   AF-A0A2T5K7Q0-F1
#
_cell.length_a   1.000
_cell.length_b   1.000
_cell.length_c   1.000
_cell.angle_alpha   90.00
_cell.angle_beta   90.00
_cell.angle_gamma   90.00
#
_symmetry.space_group_name_H-M   'P 1'
#
loop_
_entity.id
_entity.type
_entity.pdbx_description
1 polymer ?
#
loop_
_entity_poly.entity_id
_entity_poly.type
_entity_poly.pdbx_seq_one_letter_code
_entity_poly.pdbx_strand_id
1 'polypeptide(L)'
;MALPPLLIEPLSEEVARLFTTDDLKRIMLKATGLGLHEEWVPDNLVGRQKAFALLEAVSRQDAEPLVLAEMLARRPHAAEFADLVGRACPEARAALPGTVRQVEEVISGLTEIRARLDEAPVRERLSQSRDRLSMIVDTVDSLDAYKSLHECLHQIQIKQFRALNDAARALPTDLRQAAELRVYCNQLRSACVMARSAVDQLPPAPIPRATETLWIDALEAAAAQVQDAIDGADPAGARSALRQIRWIIQNTPPRLNSLIFATASALPLDDLAHALEDVAGADGGEPIRAALRSLRLIIPTIRSEVVEHREWQEADIRITELDQLFERGGSGSDLIEEFAAIWIELKAMVQELVARDPDAAWARRILAYLEDVDDALAREQADASFEATYSAFRGEAQIRFLTVDSRLKGDCSALVRISLPLHRLLAELRP
;
A
#
# COMPACT_ATOMS: atom_id res chain seq x y z
N MET A 1 -7.95 26.86 -11.26
CA MET A 1 -7.86 28.34 -11.39
C MET A 1 -6.55 28.63 -12.07
N ALA A 2 -6.57 29.00 -13.36
CA ALA A 2 -5.37 29.03 -14.18
C ALA A 2 -4.20 29.83 -13.55
N LEU A 3 -2.99 29.29 -13.69
CA LEU A 3 -1.76 29.91 -13.18
C LEU A 3 -1.59 31.31 -13.79
N PRO A 4 -1.22 32.33 -12.99
CA PRO A 4 -0.99 33.67 -13.52
C PRO A 4 0.14 33.65 -14.57
N PRO A 5 -0.07 34.19 -15.79
CA PRO A 5 0.93 34.13 -16.87
C PRO A 5 2.31 34.68 -16.48
N LEU A 6 2.31 35.74 -15.65
CA LEU A 6 3.53 36.38 -15.14
C LEU A 6 4.32 35.50 -14.16
N LEU A 7 3.73 34.41 -13.65
CA LEU A 7 4.36 33.50 -12.69
C LEU A 7 4.74 32.16 -13.31
N ILE A 8 4.24 31.80 -14.49
CA ILE A 8 4.59 30.54 -15.17
C ILE A 8 6.08 30.51 -15.50
N GLU A 9 6.62 31.63 -16.00
CA GLU A 9 8.02 31.71 -16.40
C GLU A 9 9.00 31.52 -15.22
N PRO A 10 8.91 32.29 -14.11
CA PRO A 10 9.76 32.06 -12.94
C PRO A 10 9.51 30.70 -12.26
N LEU A 11 8.27 30.19 -12.25
CA LEU A 11 8.00 28.83 -11.76
C LEU A 11 8.70 27.78 -12.63
N SER A 12 8.70 27.93 -13.95
CA SER A 12 9.35 26.97 -14.86
C SER A 12 10.86 26.88 -14.65
N GLU A 13 11.50 28.00 -14.29
CA GLU A 13 12.93 28.05 -13.97
C GLU A 13 13.23 27.29 -12.68
N GLU A 14 12.47 27.56 -11.63
CA GLU A 14 12.64 26.87 -10.35
C GLU A 14 12.31 25.37 -10.46
N VAL A 15 11.25 25.00 -11.20
CA VAL A 15 10.91 23.60 -11.43
C VAL A 15 12.03 22.87 -12.16
N ALA A 16 12.59 23.45 -13.22
CA ALA A 16 13.69 22.84 -13.96
C ALA A 16 14.99 22.72 -13.15
N ARG A 17 15.19 23.62 -12.17
CA ARG A 17 16.34 23.60 -11.26
C ARG A 17 16.19 22.54 -10.17
N LEU A 18 14.99 22.34 -9.65
CA LEU A 18 14.72 21.52 -8.47
C LEU A 18 14.32 20.07 -8.78
N PHE A 19 13.80 19.81 -9.99
CA PHE A 19 13.21 18.52 -10.35
C PHE A 19 13.82 17.96 -11.63
N THR A 20 14.25 16.70 -11.56
CA THR A 20 14.67 15.93 -12.73
C THR A 20 13.46 15.48 -13.56
N THR A 21 13.68 14.98 -14.78
CA THR A 21 12.57 14.42 -15.59
C THR A 21 11.89 13.26 -14.87
N ASP A 22 12.64 12.43 -14.15
CA ASP A 22 12.06 11.30 -13.42
C ASP A 22 11.33 11.75 -12.14
N ASP A 23 11.75 12.86 -11.52
CA ASP A 23 10.94 13.50 -10.49
C ASP A 23 9.60 13.96 -11.04
N LEU A 24 9.61 14.64 -12.19
CA LEU A 24 8.39 15.11 -12.84
C LEU A 24 7.47 13.96 -13.27
N LYS A 25 8.00 12.87 -13.84
CA LYS A 25 7.21 11.65 -14.15
C LYS A 25 6.48 11.13 -12.91
N ARG A 26 7.21 11.02 -11.80
CA ARG A 26 6.66 10.49 -10.54
C ARG A 26 5.66 11.47 -9.91
N ILE A 27 5.91 12.78 -9.97
CA ILE A 27 4.97 13.81 -9.51
C ILE A 27 3.70 13.75 -10.33
N MET A 28 3.80 13.67 -11.65
CA MET A 28 2.62 13.60 -12.53
C MET A 28 1.82 12.34 -12.30
N LEU A 29 2.49 11.19 -12.21
CA LEU A 29 1.80 9.94 -11.87
C LEU A 29 1.08 10.03 -10.53
N LYS A 30 1.71 10.63 -9.50
CA LYS A 30 1.14 10.74 -8.15
C LYS A 30 0.05 11.81 -8.02
N ALA A 31 0.18 12.93 -8.72
CA ALA A 31 -0.77 14.05 -8.64
C ALA A 31 -1.95 13.89 -9.59
N THR A 32 -1.77 13.16 -10.70
CA THR A 32 -2.75 13.11 -11.81
C THR A 32 -3.09 11.71 -12.30
N GLY A 33 -2.25 10.70 -11.99
CA GLY A 33 -2.50 9.31 -12.39
C GLY A 33 -2.04 8.96 -13.80
N LEU A 34 -1.54 9.96 -14.52
CA LEU A 34 -1.11 9.88 -15.90
C LEU A 34 0.41 10.09 -16.00
N GLY A 35 1.05 9.37 -16.91
CA GLY A 35 2.47 9.55 -17.19
C GLY A 35 2.75 10.94 -17.78
N LEU A 36 3.87 11.56 -17.38
CA LEU A 36 4.30 12.87 -17.90
C LEU A 36 4.25 12.98 -19.44
N HIS A 37 4.55 11.88 -20.11
CA HIS A 37 4.69 11.79 -21.56
C HIS A 37 3.46 11.25 -22.27
N GLU A 38 2.47 10.75 -21.53
CA GLU A 38 1.23 10.23 -22.10
C GLU A 38 0.32 11.37 -22.53
N GLU A 39 0.15 12.38 -21.67
CA GLU A 39 -0.87 13.41 -21.88
C GLU A 39 -0.40 14.85 -21.62
N TRP A 40 0.76 15.04 -20.98
CA TRP A 40 1.16 16.36 -20.50
C TRP A 40 2.21 17.06 -21.35
N VAL A 41 3.32 16.39 -21.65
CA VAL A 41 4.49 17.03 -22.27
C VAL A 41 5.21 16.08 -23.24
N PRO A 42 5.54 16.53 -24.47
CA PRO A 42 6.34 15.75 -25.41
C PRO A 42 7.72 15.34 -24.87
N ASP A 43 8.17 14.13 -25.22
CA ASP A 43 9.44 13.53 -24.76
C ASP A 43 10.69 14.31 -25.17
N ASN A 44 10.60 15.05 -26.28
CA ASN A 44 11.72 15.79 -26.85
C ASN A 44 12.03 17.09 -26.09
N LEU A 45 11.17 17.54 -25.16
CA LEU A 45 11.42 18.74 -24.38
C LEU A 45 12.34 18.45 -23.17
N VAL A 46 13.20 19.41 -22.83
CA VAL A 46 14.17 19.27 -21.73
C VAL A 46 14.21 20.52 -20.84
N GLY A 47 14.66 20.32 -19.59
CA GLY A 47 14.86 21.39 -18.61
C GLY A 47 13.67 22.36 -18.51
N ARG A 48 13.96 23.65 -18.65
CA ARG A 48 12.97 24.74 -18.53
C ARG A 48 11.84 24.64 -19.56
N GLN A 49 12.11 24.22 -20.80
CA GLN A 49 11.07 24.11 -21.83
C GLN A 49 10.02 23.05 -21.46
N LYS A 50 10.48 21.92 -20.92
CA LYS A 50 9.60 20.87 -20.39
C LYS A 50 8.81 21.36 -19.18
N ALA A 51 9.46 22.04 -18.23
CA ALA A 51 8.79 22.59 -17.04
C ALA A 51 7.72 23.63 -17.40
N PHE A 52 8.00 24.50 -18.38
CA PHE A 52 7.05 25.50 -18.87
C PHE A 52 5.83 24.83 -19.53
N ALA A 53 6.07 23.93 -20.49
CA ALA A 53 5.00 23.19 -21.16
C ALA A 53 4.15 22.38 -20.18
N LEU A 54 4.79 21.80 -19.15
CA LEU A 54 4.10 21.12 -18.06
C LEU A 54 3.16 22.07 -17.31
N LEU A 55 3.66 23.21 -16.84
CA LEU A 55 2.87 24.19 -16.09
C LEU A 55 1.68 24.74 -16.89
N GLU A 56 1.86 24.95 -18.20
CA GLU A 56 0.74 25.30 -19.09
C GLU A 56 -0.26 24.16 -19.28
N ALA A 57 0.20 22.91 -19.39
CA ALA A 57 -0.66 21.76 -19.55
C ALA A 57 -1.50 21.50 -18.28
N VAL A 58 -0.87 21.51 -17.10
CA VAL A 58 -1.58 21.32 -15.82
C VAL A 58 -2.54 22.47 -15.55
N SER A 59 -2.17 23.71 -15.90
CA SER A 59 -3.06 24.86 -15.77
C SER A 59 -4.27 24.82 -16.71
N ARG A 60 -4.16 24.16 -17.87
CA ARG A 60 -5.30 23.99 -18.79
C ARG A 60 -6.29 22.93 -18.31
N GLN A 61 -5.85 22.02 -17.45
CA GLN A 61 -6.65 20.93 -16.91
C GLN A 61 -6.99 21.12 -15.42
N ASP A 62 -6.77 22.33 -14.86
CA ASP A 62 -6.99 22.67 -13.45
C ASP A 62 -6.29 21.71 -12.46
N ALA A 63 -5.14 21.16 -12.86
CA ALA A 63 -4.34 20.21 -12.07
C ALA A 63 -3.20 20.90 -11.28
N GLU A 64 -3.01 22.21 -11.44
CA GLU A 64 -1.94 22.97 -10.81
C GLU A 64 -1.89 22.87 -9.27
N PRO A 65 -3.00 22.87 -8.50
CA PRO A 65 -2.91 22.82 -7.05
C PRO A 65 -2.27 21.51 -6.57
N LEU A 66 -2.60 20.41 -7.25
CA LEU A 66 -2.18 19.05 -6.88
C LEU A 66 -0.71 18.82 -7.23
N VAL A 67 -0.34 19.18 -8.46
CA VAL A 67 1.03 19.03 -8.97
C VAL A 67 1.99 19.91 -8.17
N LEU A 68 1.63 21.17 -7.90
CA LEU A 68 2.47 22.08 -7.13
C LEU A 68 2.55 21.68 -5.65
N ALA A 69 1.48 21.15 -5.06
CA ALA A 69 1.53 20.65 -3.69
C ALA A 69 2.47 19.44 -3.54
N GLU A 70 2.46 18.52 -4.51
CA GLU A 70 3.43 17.40 -4.52
C GLU A 70 4.87 17.86 -4.74
N MET A 71 5.08 18.87 -5.59
CA MET A 71 6.40 19.51 -5.73
C MET A 71 6.87 20.13 -4.41
N LEU A 72 6.00 20.85 -3.70
CA LEU A 72 6.33 21.44 -2.39
C LEU A 72 6.64 20.37 -1.35
N ALA A 73 5.87 19.28 -1.30
CA ALA A 73 6.09 18.18 -0.36
C ALA A 73 7.47 17.52 -0.56
N ARG A 74 7.96 17.43 -1.80
CA ARG A 74 9.29 16.88 -2.14
C ARG A 74 10.45 17.85 -1.92
N ARG A 75 10.18 19.15 -1.87
CA ARG A 75 11.20 20.20 -1.66
C ARG A 75 10.76 21.15 -0.55
N PRO A 76 10.54 20.66 0.69
CA PRO A 76 9.98 21.46 1.78
C PRO A 76 10.90 22.61 2.20
N HIS A 77 12.19 22.55 1.85
CA HIS A 77 13.20 23.56 2.17
C HIS A 77 13.47 24.55 1.03
N ALA A 78 12.82 24.40 -0.14
CA ALA A 78 12.98 25.32 -1.26
C ALA A 78 12.11 26.57 -1.07
N ALA A 79 12.57 27.50 -0.21
CA ALA A 79 11.80 28.68 0.20
C ALA A 79 11.38 29.59 -0.97
N GLU A 80 12.24 29.77 -1.97
CA GLU A 80 11.95 30.57 -3.17
C GLU A 80 10.85 29.94 -4.02
N PHE A 81 10.94 28.65 -4.30
CA PHE A 81 9.89 27.89 -4.96
C PHE A 81 8.58 27.93 -4.17
N ALA A 82 8.63 27.76 -2.85
CA ALA A 82 7.47 27.86 -1.98
C ALA A 82 6.79 29.24 -2.06
N ASP A 83 7.54 30.33 -2.13
CA ASP A 83 7.01 31.70 -2.32
C ASP A 83 6.29 31.87 -3.66
N LEU A 84 6.93 31.42 -4.75
CA LEU A 84 6.34 31.48 -6.09
C LEU A 84 5.03 30.68 -6.16
N VAL A 85 5.01 29.45 -5.60
CA VAL A 85 3.80 28.64 -5.54
C VAL A 85 2.72 29.33 -4.71
N GLY A 86 3.08 29.93 -3.56
CA GLY A 86 2.12 30.66 -2.73
C GLY A 86 1.45 31.85 -3.41
N ARG A 87 2.15 32.49 -4.36
CA ARG A 87 1.63 33.61 -5.15
C ARG A 87 0.83 33.14 -6.36
N ALA A 88 1.23 32.03 -6.98
CA ALA A 88 0.61 31.53 -8.20
C ALA A 88 -0.60 30.62 -7.94
N CYS A 89 -0.51 29.77 -6.93
CA CYS A 89 -1.52 28.82 -6.52
C CYS A 89 -1.48 28.66 -4.98
N PRO A 90 -2.09 29.59 -4.22
CA PRO A 90 -2.11 29.53 -2.76
C PRO A 90 -2.67 28.22 -2.21
N GLU A 91 -3.60 27.62 -2.95
CA GLU A 91 -4.24 26.32 -2.64
C GLU A 91 -3.22 25.18 -2.58
N ALA A 92 -2.17 25.21 -3.39
CA ALA A 92 -1.10 24.22 -3.36
C ALA A 92 -0.28 24.22 -2.06
N ARG A 93 -0.32 25.32 -1.29
CA ARG A 93 0.31 25.40 0.04
C ARG A 93 -0.53 24.76 1.13
N ALA A 94 -1.81 24.49 0.88
CA ALA A 94 -2.57 23.65 1.78
C ALA A 94 -1.93 22.25 1.77
N ALA A 95 -1.80 21.62 2.93
CA ALA A 95 -1.36 20.23 2.97
C ALA A 95 -2.32 19.40 2.10
N LEU A 96 -1.77 18.56 1.23
CA LEU A 96 -2.57 17.59 0.48
C LEU A 96 -3.42 16.83 1.51
N PRO A 97 -4.75 16.85 1.37
CA PRO A 97 -5.60 16.18 2.33
C PRO A 97 -5.25 14.69 2.28
N GLY A 98 -4.98 14.07 3.43
CA GLY A 98 -4.72 12.63 3.47
C GLY A 98 -5.94 11.84 3.00
N THR A 99 -5.71 10.62 2.53
CA THR A 99 -6.74 9.73 1.97
C THR A 99 -7.97 9.60 2.87
N VAL A 100 -7.81 9.60 4.19
CA VAL A 100 -8.93 9.61 5.16
C VAL A 100 -9.89 10.79 4.95
N ARG A 101 -9.36 12.01 4.84
CA ARG A 101 -10.17 13.22 4.64
C ARG A 101 -10.79 13.20 3.24
N GLN A 102 -10.02 12.80 2.23
CA GLN A 102 -10.53 12.73 0.86
C GLN A 102 -11.71 11.76 0.78
N VAL A 103 -11.61 10.60 1.42
CA VAL A 103 -12.72 9.63 1.51
C VAL A 103 -13.92 10.23 2.23
N GLU A 104 -13.74 11.03 3.27
CA GLU A 104 -14.85 11.72 3.96
C GLU A 104 -15.58 12.69 3.03
N GLU A 105 -14.85 13.42 2.18
CA GLU A 105 -15.44 14.27 1.15
C GLU A 105 -16.23 13.43 0.13
N VAL A 106 -15.71 12.26 -0.28
CA VAL A 106 -16.44 11.31 -1.16
C VAL A 106 -17.72 10.81 -0.51
N ILE A 107 -17.67 10.38 0.75
CA ILE A 107 -18.84 9.94 1.51
C ILE A 107 -19.88 11.06 1.62
N SER A 108 -19.44 12.30 1.84
CA SER A 108 -20.33 13.47 1.87
C SER A 108 -21.01 13.70 0.52
N GLY A 109 -20.28 13.61 -0.59
CA GLY A 109 -20.86 13.74 -1.93
C GLY A 109 -21.86 12.64 -2.25
N LEU A 110 -21.56 11.38 -1.89
CA LEU A 110 -22.49 10.26 -2.03
C LEU A 110 -23.76 10.45 -1.20
N THR A 111 -23.62 10.98 0.02
CA THR A 111 -24.77 11.28 0.90
C THR A 111 -25.65 12.38 0.32
N GLU A 112 -25.04 13.42 -0.26
CA GLU A 112 -25.77 14.49 -0.95
C GLU A 112 -26.54 13.97 -2.16
N ILE A 113 -25.92 13.13 -3.00
CA ILE A 113 -26.60 12.49 -4.13
C ILE A 113 -27.78 11.64 -3.64
N ARG A 114 -27.59 10.88 -2.57
CA ARG A 114 -28.66 10.06 -1.98
C ARG A 114 -29.84 10.94 -1.53
N ALA A 115 -29.58 12.09 -0.92
CA ALA A 115 -30.62 13.03 -0.52
C ALA A 115 -31.43 13.59 -1.70
N ARG A 116 -30.87 13.53 -2.92
CA ARG A 116 -31.47 14.00 -4.17
C ARG A 116 -32.09 12.87 -5.00
N LEU A 117 -32.18 11.64 -4.49
CA LEU A 117 -32.75 10.49 -5.21
C LEU A 117 -34.22 10.63 -5.60
N ASP A 118 -34.96 11.55 -4.97
CA ASP A 118 -36.34 11.88 -5.36
C ASP A 118 -36.43 12.78 -6.59
N GLU A 119 -35.33 13.40 -7.02
CA GLU A 119 -35.25 14.10 -8.29
C GLU A 119 -35.18 13.09 -9.44
N ALA A 120 -36.23 13.05 -10.29
CA ALA A 120 -36.31 12.10 -11.41
C ALA A 120 -35.05 12.07 -12.31
N PRO A 121 -34.43 13.22 -12.67
CA PRO A 121 -33.21 13.22 -13.47
C PRO A 121 -32.00 12.57 -12.76
N VAL A 122 -31.87 12.76 -11.45
CA VAL A 122 -30.81 12.14 -10.63
C VAL A 122 -31.01 10.63 -10.57
N ARG A 123 -32.25 10.19 -10.29
CA ARG A 123 -32.61 8.77 -10.23
C ARG A 123 -32.36 8.07 -11.56
N GLU A 124 -32.73 8.68 -12.68
CA GLU A 124 -32.54 8.12 -14.02
C GLU A 124 -31.04 7.93 -14.35
N ARG A 125 -30.21 8.95 -14.13
CA ARG A 125 -28.76 8.89 -14.38
C ARG A 125 -28.05 7.87 -13.51
N LEU A 126 -28.41 7.79 -12.23
CA LEU A 126 -27.88 6.76 -11.33
C LEU A 126 -28.32 5.36 -11.74
N SER A 127 -29.55 5.19 -12.22
CA SER A 127 -30.04 3.91 -12.72
C SER A 127 -29.26 3.45 -13.95
N GLN A 128 -28.87 4.38 -14.83
CA GLN A 128 -27.99 4.11 -15.98
C GLN A 128 -26.57 3.69 -15.55
N SER A 129 -26.11 4.15 -14.39
CA SER A 129 -24.78 3.83 -13.83
C SER A 129 -24.79 2.63 -12.88
N ARG A 130 -25.94 1.97 -12.69
CA ARG A 130 -26.14 0.93 -11.65
C ARG A 130 -25.13 -0.22 -11.74
N ASP A 131 -24.88 -0.73 -12.94
CA ASP A 131 -23.95 -1.86 -13.12
C ASP A 131 -22.51 -1.46 -12.76
N ARG A 132 -22.10 -0.23 -13.12
CA ARG A 132 -20.78 0.32 -12.74
C ARG A 132 -20.66 0.50 -11.23
N LEU A 133 -21.68 1.07 -10.60
CA LEU A 133 -21.74 1.23 -9.14
C LEU A 133 -21.72 -0.13 -8.42
N SER A 134 -22.36 -1.16 -8.97
CA SER A 134 -22.30 -2.52 -8.44
C SER A 134 -20.89 -3.11 -8.53
N MET A 135 -20.19 -2.92 -9.66
CA MET A 135 -18.80 -3.37 -9.79
C MET A 135 -17.85 -2.67 -8.81
N ILE A 136 -18.05 -1.36 -8.58
CA ILE A 136 -17.29 -0.61 -7.57
C ILE A 136 -17.53 -1.24 -6.18
N VAL A 137 -18.79 -1.48 -5.82
CA VAL A 137 -19.14 -2.13 -4.55
C VAL A 137 -18.49 -3.50 -4.40
N ASP A 138 -18.59 -4.38 -5.41
CA ASP A 138 -17.98 -5.71 -5.38
C ASP A 138 -16.45 -5.64 -5.19
N THR A 139 -15.80 -4.63 -5.78
CA THR A 139 -14.35 -4.43 -5.66
C THR A 139 -13.96 -3.90 -4.27
N VAL A 140 -14.74 -2.97 -3.70
CA VAL A 140 -14.51 -2.46 -2.34
C VAL A 140 -14.78 -3.56 -1.30
N ASP A 141 -15.82 -4.37 -1.49
CA ASP A 141 -16.14 -5.50 -0.61
C ASP A 141 -15.05 -6.58 -0.69
N SER A 142 -14.49 -6.81 -1.89
CA SER A 142 -13.30 -7.68 -2.04
C SER A 142 -12.09 -7.16 -1.26
N LEU A 143 -11.85 -5.85 -1.32
CA LEU A 143 -10.77 -5.20 -0.57
C LEU A 143 -10.97 -5.37 0.95
N ASP A 144 -12.18 -5.18 1.44
CA ASP A 144 -12.52 -5.36 2.86
C ASP A 144 -12.34 -6.83 3.31
N ALA A 145 -12.80 -7.77 2.48
CA ALA A 145 -12.64 -9.20 2.74
C ALA A 145 -11.16 -9.60 2.84
N TYR A 146 -10.31 -9.19 1.89
CA TYR A 146 -8.87 -9.50 1.95
C TYR A 146 -8.18 -8.86 3.16
N LYS A 147 -8.56 -7.63 3.53
CA LYS A 147 -8.05 -6.98 4.75
C LYS A 147 -8.47 -7.74 6.01
N SER A 148 -9.72 -8.18 6.07
CA SER A 148 -10.25 -8.98 7.17
C SER A 148 -9.52 -10.32 7.31
N LEU A 149 -9.23 -11.00 6.19
CA LEU A 149 -8.41 -12.22 6.16
C LEU A 149 -6.99 -11.98 6.67
N HIS A 150 -6.36 -10.89 6.23
CA HIS A 150 -5.01 -10.53 6.66
C HIS A 150 -4.97 -10.22 8.17
N GLU A 151 -5.93 -9.45 8.68
CA GLU A 151 -6.04 -9.13 10.11
C GLU A 151 -6.22 -10.37 10.98
N CYS A 152 -7.02 -11.36 10.53
CA CYS A 152 -7.17 -12.64 11.22
C CYS A 152 -5.82 -13.35 11.43
N LEU A 153 -4.96 -13.35 10.40
CA LEU A 153 -3.62 -13.95 10.49
C LEU A 153 -2.67 -13.13 11.37
N HIS A 154 -2.77 -11.80 11.31
CA HIS A 154 -2.00 -10.90 12.16
C HIS A 154 -2.28 -11.15 13.65
N GLN A 155 -3.54 -11.35 14.02
CA GLN A 155 -3.93 -11.67 15.41
C GLN A 155 -3.29 -12.97 15.92
N ILE A 156 -3.07 -13.95 15.04
CA ILE A 156 -2.40 -15.21 15.37
C ILE A 156 -0.87 -15.03 15.44
N GLN A 157 -0.30 -14.17 14.60
CA GLN A 157 1.16 -13.90 14.52
C GLN A 157 1.77 -13.30 15.79
N ILE A 158 1.00 -12.59 16.60
CA ILE A 158 1.49 -11.84 17.77
C ILE A 158 2.19 -12.75 18.81
N LYS A 159 2.05 -14.08 18.74
CA LYS A 159 2.70 -15.02 19.65
C LYS A 159 4.06 -15.52 19.15
N GLN A 160 5.05 -15.50 20.04
CA GLN A 160 6.37 -16.05 19.77
C GLN A 160 6.29 -17.58 19.61
N PHE A 161 6.40 -18.07 18.38
CA PHE A 161 6.40 -19.51 18.06
C PHE A 161 7.42 -20.34 18.85
N ARG A 162 8.50 -19.70 19.34
CA ARG A 162 9.46 -20.34 20.26
C ARG A 162 8.79 -20.75 21.57
N ALA A 163 8.05 -19.84 22.21
CA ALA A 163 7.34 -20.12 23.46
C ALA A 163 6.27 -21.20 23.26
N LEU A 164 5.54 -21.20 22.14
CA LEU A 164 4.56 -22.26 21.83
C LEU A 164 5.23 -23.62 21.64
N ASN A 165 6.41 -23.67 21.01
CA ASN A 165 7.17 -24.91 20.88
C ASN A 165 7.70 -25.42 22.22
N ASP A 166 8.14 -24.52 23.11
CA ASP A 166 8.57 -24.88 24.46
C ASP A 166 7.39 -25.40 25.30
N ALA A 167 6.22 -24.77 25.19
CA ALA A 167 4.98 -25.24 25.79
C ALA A 167 4.59 -26.64 25.28
N ALA A 168 4.73 -26.88 23.97
CA ALA A 168 4.44 -28.18 23.36
C ALA A 168 5.37 -29.29 23.87
N ARG A 169 6.64 -28.99 24.14
CA ARG A 169 7.58 -29.96 24.74
C ARG A 169 7.19 -30.32 26.18
N ALA A 170 6.64 -29.35 26.92
CA ALA A 170 6.29 -29.50 28.32
C ALA A 170 4.90 -30.14 28.55
N LEU A 171 4.13 -30.43 27.49
CA LEU A 171 2.79 -31.02 27.56
C LEU A 171 2.62 -32.20 28.56
N PRO A 172 3.53 -33.19 28.64
CA PRO A 172 3.34 -34.35 29.52
C PRO A 172 3.57 -34.02 31.00
N THR A 173 4.22 -32.89 31.28
CA THR A 173 4.79 -32.60 32.60
C THR A 173 4.27 -31.30 33.22
N ASP A 174 3.68 -30.40 32.43
CA ASP A 174 3.25 -29.08 32.89
C ASP A 174 1.84 -28.71 32.37
N LEU A 175 0.85 -28.80 33.27
CA LEU A 175 -0.54 -28.45 32.99
C LEU A 175 -0.74 -26.97 32.66
N ARG A 176 0.14 -26.08 33.12
CA ARG A 176 0.07 -24.66 32.79
C ARG A 176 0.45 -24.42 31.34
N GLN A 177 1.49 -25.10 30.85
CA GLN A 177 1.91 -25.04 29.44
C GLN A 177 0.82 -25.62 28.52
N ALA A 178 0.18 -26.71 28.95
CA ALA A 178 -1.00 -27.24 28.26
C ALA A 178 -2.15 -26.22 28.18
N ALA A 179 -2.41 -25.47 29.27
CA ALA A 179 -3.42 -24.42 29.28
C ALA A 179 -3.08 -23.25 28.33
N GLU A 180 -1.80 -22.84 28.26
CA GLU A 180 -1.35 -21.81 27.31
C GLU A 180 -1.55 -22.24 25.84
N LEU A 181 -1.28 -23.50 25.51
CA LEU A 181 -1.57 -24.05 24.18
C LEU A 181 -3.07 -24.12 23.88
N ARG A 182 -3.91 -24.44 24.88
CA ARG A 182 -5.38 -24.39 24.72
C ARG A 182 -5.88 -22.99 24.43
N VAL A 183 -5.35 -21.97 25.11
CA VAL A 183 -5.67 -20.56 24.84
C VAL A 183 -5.32 -20.21 23.39
N TYR A 184 -4.12 -20.59 22.94
CA TYR A 184 -3.71 -20.38 21.56
C TYR A 184 -4.61 -21.12 20.56
N CYS A 185 -4.99 -22.36 20.84
CA CYS A 185 -5.91 -23.13 20.00
C CYS A 185 -7.29 -22.47 19.88
N ASN A 186 -7.82 -21.89 20.97
CA ASN A 186 -9.08 -21.15 20.93
C ASN A 186 -8.98 -19.87 20.10
N GLN A 187 -7.83 -19.17 20.16
CA GLN A 187 -7.56 -18.01 19.31
C GLN A 187 -7.53 -18.39 17.83
N LEU A 188 -6.86 -19.49 17.49
CA LEU A 188 -6.85 -20.04 16.12
C LEU A 188 -8.27 -20.32 15.61
N ARG A 189 -9.09 -21.01 16.39
CA ARG A 189 -10.49 -21.29 16.01
C ARG A 189 -11.29 -20.02 15.80
N SER A 190 -11.16 -19.04 16.70
CA SER A 190 -11.83 -17.74 16.56
C SER A 190 -11.41 -17.02 15.28
N ALA A 191 -10.12 -17.04 14.95
CA ALA A 191 -9.59 -16.46 13.72
C ALA A 191 -10.10 -17.19 12.48
N CYS A 192 -10.21 -18.52 12.49
CA CYS A 192 -10.78 -19.28 11.38
C CYS A 192 -12.27 -18.95 11.15
N VAL A 193 -13.06 -18.76 12.22
CA VAL A 193 -14.47 -18.33 12.10
C VAL A 193 -14.57 -16.95 11.44
N MET A 194 -13.73 -16.00 11.87
CA MET A 194 -13.69 -14.66 11.25
C MET A 194 -13.23 -14.74 9.79
N ALA A 195 -12.21 -15.56 9.49
CA ALA A 195 -11.72 -15.76 8.14
C ALA A 195 -12.78 -16.36 7.21
N ARG A 196 -13.56 -17.36 7.67
CA ARG A 196 -14.70 -17.90 6.92
C ARG A 196 -15.73 -16.81 6.59
N SER A 197 -16.09 -16.00 7.58
CA SER A 197 -17.02 -14.88 7.37
C SER A 197 -16.50 -13.88 6.35
N ALA A 198 -15.19 -13.64 6.29
CA ALA A 198 -14.58 -12.75 5.29
C ALA A 198 -14.58 -13.39 3.89
N VAL A 199 -14.32 -14.70 3.76
CA VAL A 199 -14.42 -15.41 2.47
C VAL A 199 -15.84 -15.34 1.90
N ASP A 200 -16.87 -15.42 2.76
CA ASP A 200 -18.27 -15.33 2.33
C ASP A 200 -18.62 -13.95 1.72
N GLN A 201 -17.86 -12.91 2.04
CA GLN A 201 -18.01 -11.56 1.47
C GLN A 201 -17.30 -11.39 0.12
N LEU A 202 -16.33 -12.24 -0.23
CA LEU A 202 -15.71 -12.20 -1.56
C LEU A 202 -16.76 -12.47 -2.64
N PRO A 203 -16.64 -11.91 -3.85
CA PRO A 203 -17.54 -12.22 -4.96
C PRO A 203 -17.68 -13.74 -5.18
N PRO A 204 -18.85 -14.25 -5.62
CA PRO A 204 -19.13 -15.67 -5.77
C PRO A 204 -18.34 -16.37 -6.90
N ALA A 205 -17.23 -15.78 -7.36
CA ALA A 205 -16.31 -16.40 -8.29
C ALA A 205 -15.65 -17.63 -7.63
N PRO A 206 -15.56 -18.77 -8.33
CA PRO A 206 -15.12 -20.03 -7.73
C PRO A 206 -13.64 -20.01 -7.31
N ILE A 207 -12.77 -19.28 -8.03
CA ILE A 207 -11.32 -19.34 -7.81
C ILE A 207 -10.87 -18.56 -6.56
N PRO A 208 -11.27 -17.28 -6.36
CA PRO A 208 -10.83 -16.52 -5.18
C PRO A 208 -11.30 -17.18 -3.87
N ARG A 209 -12.59 -17.53 -3.77
CA ARG A 209 -13.14 -18.19 -2.57
C ARG A 209 -12.43 -19.51 -2.28
N ALA A 210 -12.28 -20.38 -3.28
CA ALA A 210 -11.63 -21.68 -3.08
C ALA A 210 -10.18 -21.53 -2.62
N THR A 211 -9.43 -20.57 -3.18
CA THR A 211 -8.03 -20.32 -2.79
C THR A 211 -7.91 -19.91 -1.34
N GLU A 212 -8.80 -19.02 -0.86
CA GLU A 212 -8.79 -18.60 0.54
C GLU A 212 -9.30 -19.70 1.48
N THR A 213 -10.31 -20.46 1.07
CA THR A 213 -10.82 -21.59 1.86
C THR A 213 -9.74 -22.66 2.12
N LEU A 214 -8.85 -22.93 1.15
CA LEU A 214 -7.82 -23.97 1.29
C LEU A 214 -6.89 -23.76 2.50
N TRP A 215 -6.37 -22.56 2.69
CA TRP A 215 -5.47 -22.31 3.82
C TRP A 215 -6.24 -22.21 5.15
N ILE A 216 -7.50 -21.77 5.12
CA ILE A 216 -8.37 -21.74 6.31
C ILE A 216 -8.64 -23.16 6.79
N ASP A 217 -9.01 -24.07 5.88
CA ASP A 217 -9.24 -25.48 6.20
C ASP A 217 -7.96 -26.14 6.73
N ALA A 218 -6.80 -25.83 6.15
CA ALA A 218 -5.50 -26.30 6.65
C ALA A 218 -5.20 -25.77 8.06
N LEU A 219 -5.53 -24.51 8.34
CA LEU A 219 -5.34 -23.89 9.66
C LEU A 219 -6.27 -24.51 10.71
N GLU A 220 -7.53 -24.79 10.35
CA GLU A 220 -8.48 -25.49 11.22
C GLU A 220 -8.04 -26.93 11.51
N ALA A 221 -7.58 -27.65 10.49
CA ALA A 221 -7.06 -29.00 10.65
C ALA A 221 -5.83 -29.00 11.59
N ALA A 222 -4.92 -28.04 11.44
CA ALA A 222 -3.78 -27.91 12.33
C ALA A 222 -4.19 -27.52 13.76
N ALA A 223 -5.20 -26.66 13.93
CA ALA A 223 -5.74 -26.34 15.25
C ALA A 223 -6.38 -27.57 15.93
N ALA A 224 -7.10 -28.40 15.18
CA ALA A 224 -7.63 -29.67 15.67
C ALA A 224 -6.50 -30.62 16.11
N GLN A 225 -5.44 -30.75 15.30
CA GLN A 225 -4.26 -31.55 15.67
C GLN A 225 -3.56 -31.05 16.95
N VAL A 226 -3.47 -29.73 17.16
CA VAL A 226 -2.96 -29.18 18.43
C VAL A 226 -3.84 -29.59 19.60
N GLN A 227 -5.18 -29.53 19.45
CA GLN A 227 -6.10 -29.95 20.49
C GLN A 227 -5.97 -31.44 20.83
N ASP A 228 -5.97 -32.30 19.83
CA ASP A 228 -5.83 -33.75 20.02
C ASP A 228 -4.51 -34.09 20.71
N ALA A 229 -3.43 -33.39 20.34
CA ALA A 229 -2.12 -33.54 20.97
C ALA A 229 -2.10 -33.05 22.43
N ILE A 230 -2.84 -32.01 22.77
CA ILE A 230 -3.01 -31.57 24.16
C ILE A 230 -3.75 -32.64 24.97
N ASP A 231 -4.84 -33.17 24.44
CA ASP A 231 -5.69 -34.13 25.16
C ASP A 231 -5.05 -35.52 25.27
N GLY A 232 -4.23 -35.91 24.28
CA GLY A 232 -3.40 -37.11 24.29
C GLY A 232 -2.03 -36.94 24.96
N ALA A 233 -1.70 -35.74 25.45
CA ALA A 233 -0.37 -35.39 25.98
C ALA A 233 0.78 -35.80 25.04
N ASP A 234 0.65 -35.51 23.73
CA ASP A 234 1.60 -35.82 22.65
C ASP A 234 2.42 -34.59 22.22
N PRO A 235 3.69 -34.45 22.68
CA PRO A 235 4.55 -33.35 22.28
C PRO A 235 4.91 -33.34 20.80
N ALA A 236 5.00 -34.51 20.18
CA ALA A 236 5.42 -34.63 18.79
C ALA A 236 4.31 -34.15 17.85
N GLY A 237 3.07 -34.59 18.10
CA GLY A 237 1.87 -34.12 17.41
C GLY A 237 1.70 -32.61 17.51
N ALA A 238 1.78 -32.05 18.73
CA ALA A 238 1.64 -30.60 18.96
C ALA A 238 2.68 -29.79 18.18
N ARG A 239 3.96 -30.21 18.20
CA ARG A 239 5.03 -29.53 17.46
C ARG A 239 4.88 -29.68 15.95
N SER A 240 4.37 -30.81 15.46
CA SER A 240 4.09 -31.00 14.04
C SER A 240 3.02 -30.02 13.56
N ALA A 241 1.91 -29.90 14.29
CA ALA A 241 0.84 -28.97 13.98
C ALA A 241 1.29 -27.50 14.08
N LEU A 242 2.07 -27.13 15.10
CA LEU A 242 2.65 -25.79 15.24
C LEU A 242 3.57 -25.42 14.06
N ARG A 243 4.28 -26.39 13.46
CA ARG A 243 5.07 -26.14 12.24
C ARG A 243 4.18 -25.86 11.03
N GLN A 244 3.05 -26.56 10.88
CA GLN A 244 2.09 -26.29 9.80
C GLN A 244 1.49 -24.89 9.97
N ILE A 245 1.07 -24.53 11.19
CA ILE A 245 0.56 -23.19 11.51
C ILE A 245 1.61 -22.12 11.19
N ARG A 246 2.87 -22.33 11.59
CA ARG A 246 3.98 -21.43 11.27
C ARG A 246 4.14 -21.24 9.77
N TRP A 247 4.06 -22.33 9.00
CA TRP A 247 4.19 -22.26 7.54
C TRP A 247 3.05 -21.42 6.92
N ILE A 248 1.79 -21.64 7.32
CA ILE A 248 0.65 -20.82 6.85
C ILE A 248 0.87 -19.35 7.18
N ILE A 249 1.29 -19.06 8.41
CA ILE A 249 1.53 -17.71 8.90
C ILE A 249 2.69 -17.02 8.16
N GLN A 250 3.68 -17.76 7.69
CA GLN A 250 4.81 -17.18 6.96
C GLN A 250 4.48 -16.92 5.48
N ASN A 251 3.61 -17.73 4.87
CA ASN A 251 3.38 -17.69 3.43
C ASN A 251 2.08 -16.97 3.02
N THR A 252 1.04 -17.00 3.85
CA THR A 252 -0.27 -16.44 3.49
C THR A 252 -0.35 -14.91 3.63
N PRO A 253 0.15 -14.26 4.69
CA PRO A 253 0.05 -12.80 4.83
C PRO A 253 0.69 -12.00 3.67
N PRO A 254 1.90 -12.34 3.17
CA PRO A 254 2.47 -11.64 2.01
C PRO A 254 1.60 -11.74 0.75
N ARG A 255 0.99 -12.91 0.52
CA ARG A 255 0.04 -13.12 -0.59
C ARG A 255 -1.21 -12.27 -0.43
N LEU A 256 -1.80 -12.24 0.76
CA LEU A 256 -2.97 -11.40 1.05
C LEU A 256 -2.66 -9.91 0.89
N ASN A 257 -1.51 -9.44 1.37
CA ASN A 257 -1.06 -8.05 1.13
C ASN A 257 -1.01 -7.73 -0.37
N SER A 258 -0.43 -8.64 -1.16
CA SER A 258 -0.38 -8.48 -2.62
C SER A 258 -1.78 -8.38 -3.24
N LEU A 259 -2.75 -9.16 -2.75
CA LEU A 259 -4.15 -9.09 -3.19
C LEU A 259 -4.85 -7.80 -2.75
N ILE A 260 -4.62 -7.33 -1.52
CA ILE A 260 -5.14 -6.06 -1.00
C ILE A 260 -4.69 -4.92 -1.91
N PHE A 261 -3.39 -4.85 -2.23
CA PHE A 261 -2.83 -3.77 -3.04
C PHE A 261 -3.24 -3.86 -4.51
N ALA A 262 -3.29 -5.07 -5.08
CA ALA A 262 -3.82 -5.27 -6.43
C ALA A 262 -5.29 -4.85 -6.53
N THR A 263 -6.11 -5.21 -5.54
CA THR A 263 -7.53 -4.83 -5.50
C THR A 263 -7.70 -3.32 -5.32
N ALA A 264 -6.91 -2.70 -4.44
CA ALA A 264 -6.92 -1.25 -4.24
C ALA A 264 -6.51 -0.48 -5.51
N SER A 265 -5.50 -0.96 -6.24
CA SER A 265 -5.08 -0.36 -7.51
C SER A 265 -6.10 -0.55 -8.64
N ALA A 266 -6.89 -1.63 -8.58
CA ALA A 266 -7.91 -1.95 -9.58
C ALA A 266 -9.29 -1.34 -9.27
N LEU A 267 -9.44 -0.61 -8.16
CA LEU A 267 -10.69 0.05 -7.82
C LEU A 267 -11.12 1.02 -8.95
N PRO A 268 -12.33 0.86 -9.52
CA PRO A 268 -12.83 1.71 -10.59
C PRO A 268 -13.36 3.06 -10.05
N LEU A 269 -12.51 3.76 -9.30
CA LEU A 269 -12.82 5.09 -8.75
C LEU A 269 -12.98 6.15 -9.84
N ASP A 270 -12.34 5.95 -11.00
CA ASP A 270 -12.56 6.77 -12.20
C ASP A 270 -14.03 6.66 -12.65
N ASP A 271 -14.59 5.44 -12.72
CA ASP A 271 -16.01 5.23 -13.04
C ASP A 271 -16.94 5.84 -11.99
N LEU A 272 -16.53 5.81 -10.71
CA LEU A 272 -17.28 6.48 -9.65
C LEU A 272 -17.30 7.99 -9.90
N ALA A 273 -16.16 8.60 -10.23
CA ALA A 273 -16.08 10.03 -10.52
C ALA A 273 -16.98 10.41 -11.71
N HIS A 274 -16.95 9.63 -12.80
CA HIS A 274 -17.85 9.84 -13.95
C HIS A 274 -19.32 9.73 -13.56
N ALA A 275 -19.70 8.72 -12.77
CA ALA A 275 -21.08 8.57 -12.31
C ALA A 275 -21.54 9.76 -11.44
N LEU A 276 -20.66 10.29 -10.57
CA LEU A 276 -20.96 11.48 -9.78
C LEU A 276 -21.06 12.74 -10.65
N GLU A 277 -20.22 12.88 -11.68
CA GLU A 277 -20.25 14.00 -12.64
C GLU A 277 -21.53 14.01 -13.47
N ASP A 278 -21.90 12.85 -14.01
CA ASP A 278 -23.12 12.68 -14.78
C ASP A 278 -24.32 13.13 -13.95
N VAL A 279 -24.37 12.75 -12.67
CA VAL A 279 -25.47 13.11 -11.75
C VAL A 279 -25.43 14.58 -11.37
N ALA A 280 -24.25 15.13 -11.04
CA ALA A 280 -24.06 16.50 -10.59
C ALA A 280 -24.56 17.54 -11.60
N GLY A 281 -24.27 17.33 -12.89
CA GLY A 281 -24.41 18.36 -13.91
C GLY A 281 -23.66 19.65 -13.51
N ALA A 282 -24.10 20.81 -14.03
CA ALA A 282 -23.45 22.10 -13.73
C ALA A 282 -23.68 22.60 -12.29
N ASP A 283 -24.75 22.15 -11.62
CA ASP A 283 -25.22 22.66 -10.32
C ASP A 283 -25.06 21.64 -9.17
N GLY A 284 -24.07 20.75 -9.24
CA GLY A 284 -23.86 19.65 -8.28
C GLY A 284 -23.66 20.01 -6.80
N GLY A 285 -23.68 21.30 -6.42
CA GLY A 285 -23.39 21.74 -5.06
C GLY A 285 -21.94 21.47 -4.65
N GLU A 286 -21.53 22.06 -3.52
CA GLU A 286 -20.14 21.92 -3.06
C GLU A 286 -19.75 20.50 -2.61
N PRO A 287 -20.61 19.72 -1.92
CA PRO A 287 -20.25 18.37 -1.48
C PRO A 287 -19.90 17.43 -2.64
N ILE A 288 -20.63 17.47 -3.76
CA ILE A 288 -20.35 16.61 -4.92
C ILE A 288 -19.08 17.08 -5.63
N ARG A 289 -18.86 18.39 -5.77
CA ARG A 289 -17.61 18.92 -6.34
C ARG A 289 -16.38 18.56 -5.50
N ALA A 290 -16.49 18.61 -4.18
CA ALA A 290 -15.43 18.19 -3.28
C ALA A 290 -15.15 16.68 -3.41
N ALA A 291 -16.18 15.85 -3.47
CA ALA A 291 -16.05 14.41 -3.72
C ALA A 291 -15.33 14.11 -5.04
N LEU A 292 -15.65 14.81 -6.13
CA LEU A 292 -15.00 14.66 -7.43
C LEU A 292 -13.52 15.02 -7.39
N ARG A 293 -13.17 16.16 -6.77
CA ARG A 293 -11.76 16.54 -6.57
C ARG A 293 -11.01 15.50 -5.73
N SER A 294 -11.66 14.99 -4.68
CA SER A 294 -11.08 13.96 -3.80
C SER A 294 -10.90 12.62 -4.51
N LEU A 295 -11.83 12.15 -5.33
CA LEU A 295 -11.64 10.93 -6.12
C LEU A 295 -10.46 11.04 -7.08
N ARG A 296 -10.35 12.16 -7.79
CA ARG A 296 -9.22 12.45 -8.69
C ARG A 296 -7.86 12.47 -7.98
N LEU A 297 -7.85 12.70 -6.66
CA LEU A 297 -6.65 12.69 -5.83
C LEU A 297 -6.33 11.31 -5.23
N ILE A 298 -7.34 10.58 -4.79
CA ILE A 298 -7.18 9.26 -4.18
C ILE A 298 -6.59 8.29 -5.19
N ILE A 299 -7.11 8.29 -6.42
CA ILE A 299 -6.70 7.38 -7.50
C ILE A 299 -5.18 7.35 -7.72
N PRO A 300 -4.54 8.49 -8.03
CA PRO A 300 -3.11 8.49 -8.32
C PRO A 300 -2.26 8.28 -7.06
N THR A 301 -2.75 8.70 -5.89
CA THR A 301 -2.10 8.45 -4.60
C THR A 301 -1.98 6.94 -4.35
N ILE A 302 -3.10 6.21 -4.41
CA ILE A 302 -3.13 4.76 -4.19
C ILE A 302 -2.27 4.03 -5.22
N ARG A 303 -2.40 4.36 -6.51
CA ARG A 303 -1.58 3.74 -7.56
C ARG A 303 -0.09 3.94 -7.31
N SER A 304 0.34 5.17 -6.96
CA SER A 304 1.74 5.46 -6.64
C SER A 304 2.23 4.70 -5.40
N GLU A 305 1.39 4.57 -4.37
CA GLU A 305 1.77 3.87 -3.15
C GLU A 305 1.86 2.36 -3.34
N VAL A 306 0.98 1.77 -4.16
CA VAL A 306 1.05 0.34 -4.53
C VAL A 306 2.33 0.04 -5.31
N VAL A 307 2.74 0.92 -6.22
CA VAL A 307 4.02 0.79 -6.95
C VAL A 307 5.19 0.85 -5.97
N GLU A 308 5.25 1.87 -5.10
CA GLU A 308 6.32 1.98 -4.09
C GLU A 308 6.36 0.75 -3.19
N HIS A 309 5.21 0.25 -2.74
CA HIS A 309 5.11 -0.96 -1.92
C HIS A 309 5.69 -2.19 -2.64
N ARG A 310 5.29 -2.42 -3.89
CA ARG A 310 5.75 -3.58 -4.66
C ARG A 310 7.27 -3.59 -4.82
N GLU A 311 7.87 -2.44 -5.11
CA GLU A 311 9.32 -2.35 -5.29
C GLU A 311 10.08 -2.57 -3.96
N TRP A 312 9.53 -2.08 -2.84
CA TRP A 312 10.07 -2.44 -1.52
C TRP A 312 9.89 -3.92 -1.20
N GLN A 313 8.78 -4.54 -1.60
CA GLN A 313 8.55 -5.98 -1.43
C GLN A 313 9.54 -6.82 -2.24
N GLU A 314 9.85 -6.41 -3.48
CA GLU A 314 10.87 -7.05 -4.31
C GLU A 314 12.27 -6.93 -3.66
N ALA A 315 12.60 -5.77 -3.08
CA ALA A 315 13.83 -5.61 -2.29
C ALA A 315 13.86 -6.48 -1.01
N ASP A 316 12.74 -6.59 -0.28
CA ASP A 316 12.64 -7.40 0.94
C ASP A 316 12.79 -8.92 0.66
N ILE A 317 12.36 -9.38 -0.51
CA ILE A 317 12.63 -10.75 -0.97
C ILE A 317 14.14 -10.99 -1.08
N ARG A 318 14.89 -10.06 -1.69
CA ARG A 318 16.36 -10.17 -1.81
C ARG A 318 17.06 -10.09 -0.45
N ILE A 319 16.58 -9.25 0.46
CA ILE A 319 17.05 -9.22 1.86
C ILE A 319 16.84 -10.58 2.53
N THR A 320 15.69 -11.20 2.33
CA THR A 320 15.38 -12.52 2.88
C THR A 320 16.27 -13.62 2.27
N GLU A 321 16.60 -13.53 0.99
CA GLU A 321 17.55 -14.45 0.34
C GLU A 321 18.96 -14.32 0.95
N LEU A 322 19.42 -13.09 1.18
CA LEU A 322 20.70 -12.82 1.85
C LEU A 322 20.71 -13.35 3.29
N ASP A 323 19.63 -13.13 4.05
CA ASP A 323 19.48 -13.66 5.42
C ASP A 323 19.67 -15.19 5.46
N GLN A 324 19.11 -15.90 4.47
CA GLN A 324 19.24 -17.37 4.39
C GLN A 324 20.68 -17.83 4.16
N LEU A 325 21.54 -17.02 3.53
CA LEU A 325 22.96 -17.37 3.36
C LEU A 325 23.67 -17.44 4.72
N PHE A 326 23.41 -16.47 5.60
CA PHE A 326 23.94 -16.47 6.97
C PHE A 326 23.37 -17.63 7.80
N GLU A 327 22.08 -17.93 7.66
CA GLU A 327 21.42 -19.03 8.40
C GLU A 327 21.96 -20.43 8.03
N ARG A 328 22.41 -20.61 6.78
CA ARG A 328 23.00 -21.88 6.31
C ARG A 328 24.40 -22.14 6.89
N GLY A 329 25.00 -21.17 7.58
CA GLY A 329 26.33 -21.30 8.18
C GLY A 329 27.45 -21.33 7.13
N GLY A 330 27.23 -20.72 5.96
CA GLY A 330 28.30 -20.48 4.99
C GLY A 330 29.42 -19.68 5.66
N SER A 331 30.68 -20.01 5.34
CA SER A 331 31.83 -19.30 5.91
C SER A 331 32.94 -19.17 4.87
N GLY A 332 33.68 -18.07 4.94
CA GLY A 332 34.79 -17.80 4.03
C GLY A 332 34.36 -17.23 2.68
N SER A 333 35.14 -17.52 1.64
CA SER A 333 35.05 -16.90 0.31
C SER A 333 33.73 -17.18 -0.42
N ASP A 334 33.21 -18.41 -0.29
CA ASP A 334 31.99 -18.84 -1.00
C ASP A 334 30.76 -18.01 -0.57
N LEU A 335 30.67 -17.67 0.73
CA LEU A 335 29.59 -16.82 1.24
C LEU A 335 29.67 -15.40 0.66
N ILE A 336 30.88 -14.84 0.54
CA ILE A 336 31.08 -13.51 -0.02
C ILE A 336 30.71 -13.47 -1.50
N GLU A 337 31.08 -14.50 -2.26
CA GLU A 337 30.74 -14.58 -3.69
C GLU A 337 29.22 -14.69 -3.91
N GLU A 338 28.55 -15.58 -3.19
CA GLU A 338 27.09 -15.74 -3.24
C GLU A 338 26.35 -14.47 -2.78
N PHE A 339 26.83 -13.84 -1.70
CA PHE A 339 26.27 -12.59 -1.20
C PHE A 339 26.42 -11.48 -2.24
N ALA A 340 27.61 -11.31 -2.81
CA ALA A 340 27.89 -10.25 -3.78
C ALA A 340 26.98 -10.33 -5.01
N ALA A 341 26.67 -11.55 -5.49
CA ALA A 341 25.77 -11.76 -6.61
C ALA A 341 24.36 -11.21 -6.35
N ILE A 342 23.79 -11.49 -5.18
CA ILE A 342 22.45 -11.00 -4.79
C ILE A 342 22.50 -9.50 -4.40
N TRP A 343 23.59 -9.08 -3.76
CA TRP A 343 23.78 -7.71 -3.29
C TRP A 343 23.73 -6.68 -4.42
N ILE A 344 24.35 -6.97 -5.58
CA ILE A 344 24.34 -6.06 -6.73
C ILE A 344 22.92 -5.72 -7.17
N GLU A 345 22.03 -6.71 -7.23
CA GLU A 345 20.64 -6.50 -7.61
C GLU A 345 19.87 -5.72 -6.53
N LEU A 346 20.00 -6.13 -5.27
CA LEU A 346 19.35 -5.47 -4.14
C LEU A 346 19.77 -3.99 -4.03
N LYS A 347 21.06 -3.72 -4.18
CA LYS A 347 21.62 -2.37 -4.14
C LYS A 347 21.01 -1.49 -5.22
N ALA A 348 20.91 -1.98 -6.46
CA ALA A 348 20.29 -1.23 -7.56
C ALA A 348 18.83 -0.89 -7.24
N MET A 349 18.03 -1.87 -6.80
CA MET A 349 16.63 -1.67 -6.41
C MET A 349 16.49 -0.60 -5.32
N VAL A 350 17.32 -0.69 -4.27
CA VAL A 350 17.26 0.25 -3.14
C VAL A 350 17.74 1.64 -3.53
N GLN A 351 18.74 1.77 -4.41
CA GLN A 351 19.18 3.06 -4.94
C GLN A 351 18.06 3.78 -5.71
N GLU A 352 17.28 3.05 -6.52
CA GLU A 352 16.12 3.60 -7.23
C GLU A 352 15.02 4.06 -6.26
N LEU A 353 14.80 3.32 -5.18
CA LEU A 353 13.84 3.67 -4.12
C LEU A 353 14.27 4.92 -3.36
N VAL A 354 15.54 5.00 -2.97
CA VAL A 354 16.10 6.15 -2.25
C VAL A 354 16.13 7.40 -3.13
N ALA A 355 16.40 7.26 -4.43
CA ALA A 355 16.40 8.37 -5.39
C ALA A 355 15.04 9.07 -5.56
N ARG A 356 13.96 8.55 -4.94
CA ARG A 356 12.62 9.20 -4.92
C ARG A 356 12.54 10.35 -3.93
N ASP A 357 13.33 10.27 -2.86
CA ASP A 357 13.35 11.25 -1.79
C ASP A 357 14.79 11.38 -1.25
N PRO A 358 15.74 11.84 -2.09
CA PRO A 358 17.18 11.84 -1.74
C PRO A 358 17.50 12.73 -0.54
N ASP A 359 16.64 13.70 -0.25
CA ASP A 359 16.80 14.64 0.86
C ASP A 359 16.21 14.10 2.18
N ALA A 360 15.52 12.97 2.16
CA ALA A 360 14.99 12.37 3.37
C ALA A 360 16.11 11.86 4.29
N ALA A 361 15.89 11.96 5.60
CA ALA A 361 16.83 11.40 6.56
C ALA A 361 17.00 9.88 6.40
N TRP A 362 15.90 9.15 6.14
CA TRP A 362 15.93 7.71 5.92
C TRP A 362 16.72 7.33 4.67
N ALA A 363 16.54 8.09 3.58
CA ALA A 363 17.23 7.91 2.31
C ALA A 363 18.75 8.04 2.46
N ARG A 364 19.21 9.13 3.10
CA ARG A 364 20.64 9.34 3.37
C ARG A 364 21.24 8.23 4.24
N ARG A 365 20.51 7.75 5.26
CA ARG A 365 20.99 6.63 6.10
C ARG A 365 21.16 5.35 5.30
N ILE A 366 20.17 5.00 4.48
CA ILE A 366 20.24 3.80 3.64
C ILE A 366 21.43 3.90 2.66
N LEU A 367 21.65 5.05 2.02
CA LEU A 367 22.81 5.23 1.12
C LEU A 367 24.15 5.03 1.84
N ALA A 368 24.31 5.59 3.04
CA ALA A 368 25.52 5.39 3.84
C ALA A 368 25.72 3.90 4.18
N TYR A 369 24.66 3.19 4.55
CA TYR A 369 24.76 1.76 4.81
C TYR A 369 25.03 0.92 3.56
N LEU A 370 24.55 1.32 2.38
CA LEU A 370 24.93 0.66 1.12
C LEU A 370 26.44 0.77 0.87
N GLU A 371 27.01 1.96 1.08
CA GLU A 371 28.46 2.20 0.97
C GLU A 371 29.25 1.37 1.99
N ASP A 372 28.79 1.33 3.25
CA ASP A 372 29.43 0.53 4.31
C ASP A 372 29.45 -0.97 3.96
N VAL A 373 28.37 -1.50 3.37
CA VAL A 373 28.31 -2.90 2.95
C VAL A 373 29.25 -3.17 1.77
N ASP A 374 29.34 -2.26 0.78
CA ASP A 374 30.30 -2.39 -0.32
C ASP A 374 31.75 -2.43 0.20
N ASP A 375 32.08 -1.53 1.13
CA ASP A 375 33.40 -1.45 1.77
C ASP A 375 33.71 -2.70 2.59
N ALA A 376 32.69 -3.32 3.19
CA ALA A 376 32.83 -4.58 3.92
C ALA A 376 33.01 -5.76 2.95
N LEU A 377 32.27 -5.81 1.84
CA LEU A 377 32.41 -6.83 0.79
C LEU A 377 33.80 -6.81 0.16
N ALA A 378 34.37 -5.63 -0.08
CA ALA A 378 35.68 -5.46 -0.68
C ALA A 378 36.84 -6.05 0.16
N ARG A 379 36.60 -6.39 1.43
CA ARG A 379 37.58 -7.06 2.30
C ARG A 379 37.64 -8.57 2.09
N GLU A 380 36.69 -9.12 1.32
CA GLU A 380 36.56 -10.55 1.00
C GLU A 380 36.54 -11.45 2.25
N GLN A 381 35.98 -10.94 3.35
CA GLN A 381 35.94 -11.62 4.65
C GLN A 381 34.53 -11.57 5.23
N ALA A 382 33.92 -12.74 5.39
CA ALA A 382 32.64 -12.90 6.08
C ALA A 382 32.85 -13.09 7.59
N ASP A 383 33.20 -11.99 8.28
CA ASP A 383 33.35 -11.96 9.74
C ASP A 383 32.13 -11.34 10.44
N ALA A 384 32.17 -11.28 11.77
CA ALA A 384 31.10 -10.68 12.56
C ALA A 384 30.91 -9.17 12.27
N SER A 385 31.95 -8.48 11.76
CA SER A 385 31.82 -7.08 11.37
C SER A 385 31.02 -6.96 10.08
N PHE A 386 31.25 -7.83 9.09
CA PHE A 386 30.47 -7.88 7.86
C PHE A 386 28.98 -8.12 8.15
N GLU A 387 28.67 -9.12 8.97
CA GLU A 387 27.29 -9.41 9.37
C GLU A 387 26.63 -8.23 10.10
N ALA A 388 27.35 -7.55 11.00
CA ALA A 388 26.84 -6.38 11.71
C ALA A 388 26.54 -5.20 10.77
N THR A 389 27.41 -4.95 9.80
CA THR A 389 27.22 -3.89 8.78
C THR A 389 25.98 -4.17 7.92
N TYR A 390 25.85 -5.40 7.41
CA TYR A 390 24.65 -5.80 6.66
C TYR A 390 23.38 -5.73 7.52
N SER A 391 23.43 -6.14 8.79
CA SER A 391 22.30 -6.08 9.71
C SER A 391 21.80 -4.65 9.94
N ALA A 392 22.70 -3.66 9.98
CA ALA A 392 22.34 -2.25 10.10
C ALA A 392 21.60 -1.72 8.86
N PHE A 393 22.11 -2.03 7.66
CA PHE A 393 21.42 -1.76 6.38
C PHE A 393 20.01 -2.37 6.39
N ARG A 394 19.93 -3.68 6.67
CA ARG A 394 18.68 -4.45 6.69
C ARG A 394 17.66 -3.81 7.62
N GLY A 395 18.07 -3.43 8.83
CA GLY A 395 17.20 -2.83 9.83
C GLY A 395 16.51 -1.56 9.32
N GLU A 396 17.27 -0.64 8.71
CA GLU A 396 16.68 0.59 8.14
C GLU A 396 15.77 0.30 6.94
N ALA A 397 16.19 -0.59 6.04
CA ALA A 397 15.38 -0.96 4.87
C ALA A 397 14.03 -1.57 5.30
N GLN A 398 14.04 -2.46 6.29
CA GLN A 398 12.82 -3.08 6.82
C GLN A 398 11.92 -2.07 7.55
N ILE A 399 12.48 -1.13 8.33
CA ILE A 399 11.70 -0.04 8.95
C ILE A 399 11.04 0.82 7.87
N ARG A 400 11.75 1.10 6.78
CA ARG A 400 11.20 1.88 5.68
C ARG A 400 10.07 1.12 4.98
N PHE A 401 10.27 -0.15 4.66
CA PHE A 401 9.22 -0.97 4.05
C PHE A 401 7.98 -1.06 4.94
N LEU A 402 8.15 -1.27 6.25
CA LEU A 402 7.05 -1.26 7.23
C LEU A 402 6.28 0.06 7.22
N THR A 403 6.97 1.19 7.06
CA THR A 403 6.33 2.52 6.98
C THR A 403 5.47 2.64 5.73
N VAL A 404 5.98 2.20 4.57
CA VAL A 404 5.25 2.20 3.30
C VAL A 404 4.03 1.28 3.36
N ASP A 405 4.21 0.07 3.86
CA ASP A 405 3.14 -0.92 4.07
C ASP A 405 2.06 -0.40 5.01
N SER A 406 2.44 0.21 6.13
CA SER A 406 1.50 0.76 7.12
C SER A 406 0.69 1.93 6.55
N ARG A 407 1.31 2.81 5.76
CA ARG A 407 0.64 3.94 5.11
C ARG A 407 -0.42 3.43 4.13
N LEU A 408 -0.02 2.54 3.21
CA LEU A 408 -0.93 1.99 2.21
C LEU A 408 -2.06 1.16 2.83
N LYS A 409 -1.80 0.43 3.92
CA LYS A 409 -2.84 -0.25 4.71
C LYS A 409 -3.86 0.73 5.30
N GLY A 410 -3.39 1.86 5.83
CA GLY A 410 -4.24 2.94 6.35
C GLY A 410 -5.13 3.52 5.25
N ASP A 411 -4.57 3.77 4.09
CA ASP A 411 -5.28 4.30 2.92
C ASP A 411 -6.33 3.31 2.39
N CYS A 412 -5.98 2.02 2.31
CA CYS A 412 -6.95 0.96 2.00
C CYS A 412 -8.07 0.87 3.05
N SER A 413 -7.78 1.10 4.34
CA SER A 413 -8.82 1.14 5.39
C SER A 413 -9.75 2.33 5.23
N ALA A 414 -9.23 3.47 4.78
CA ALA A 414 -10.06 4.62 4.45
C ALA A 414 -11.01 4.27 3.29
N LEU A 415 -10.47 3.73 2.19
CA LEU A 415 -11.25 3.38 0.98
C LEU A 415 -12.45 2.47 1.26
N VAL A 416 -12.29 1.47 2.13
CA VAL A 416 -13.39 0.56 2.52
C VAL A 416 -14.62 1.30 3.05
N ARG A 417 -14.44 2.48 3.67
CA ARG A 417 -15.55 3.29 4.20
C ARG A 417 -16.53 3.77 3.11
N ILE A 418 -16.14 3.75 1.83
CA ILE A 418 -16.99 4.09 0.69
C ILE A 418 -18.05 2.99 0.42
N SER A 419 -17.82 1.74 0.84
CA SER A 419 -18.75 0.61 0.59
C SER A 419 -20.16 0.88 1.14
N LEU A 420 -20.28 1.29 2.40
CA LEU A 420 -21.57 1.50 3.05
C LEU A 420 -22.49 2.54 2.36
N PRO A 421 -22.03 3.77 2.03
CA PRO A 421 -22.87 4.71 1.31
C PRO A 421 -23.22 4.24 -0.11
N LEU A 422 -22.34 3.52 -0.81
CA LEU A 422 -22.65 2.95 -2.12
C LEU A 422 -23.73 1.85 -2.05
N HIS A 423 -23.62 0.92 -1.08
CA HIS A 423 -24.65 -0.10 -0.83
C HIS A 423 -26.01 0.53 -0.55
N ARG A 424 -26.06 1.58 0.27
CA ARG A 424 -27.31 2.31 0.57
C ARG A 424 -27.91 2.94 -0.68
N LEU A 425 -27.08 3.58 -1.49
CA LEU A 425 -27.51 4.20 -2.74
C LEU A 425 -28.05 3.14 -3.73
N LEU A 426 -27.38 2.00 -3.90
CA LEU A 426 -27.85 0.90 -4.75
C LEU A 426 -29.14 0.23 -4.23
N ALA A 427 -29.30 0.12 -2.91
CA ALA A 427 -30.50 -0.47 -2.30
C ALA A 427 -31.75 0.41 -2.53
N GLU A 428 -31.58 1.74 -2.49
CA GLU A 428 -32.64 2.72 -2.71
C GLU A 428 -32.97 2.91 -4.21
N LEU A 429 -32.07 2.53 -5.11
CA LEU A 429 -32.30 2.47 -6.57
C LEU A 429 -33.04 1.20 -7.03
N ARG A 430 -33.43 0.30 -6.11
CA ARG A 430 -34.23 -0.89 -6.47
C ARG A 430 -35.60 -0.46 -7.03
N PRO A 431 -36.12 -1.15 -8.06
CA PRO A 431 -37.35 -0.78 -8.76
C PRO A 431 -38.59 -0.76 -7.86
#